data_AF-A0A5P1E8E8-F1
#
_entry.id   AF-A0A5P1E8E8-F1
#
_cell.length_a   1.000
_cell.length_b   1.000
_cell.length_c   1.000
_cell.angle_alpha   90.00
_cell.angle_beta   90.00
_cell.angle_gamma   90.00
#
_symmetry.space_group_name_H-M   'P 1'
#
loop_
_entity.id
_entity.type
_entity.pdbx_description
1 polymer ?
#
loop_
_entity_poly.entity_id
_entity_poly.type
_entity_poly.pdbx_seq_one_letter_code
_entity_poly.pdbx_strand_id
1 'polypeptide(L)'
;MDWGNVTAEDLVDALREVEWSSPPRPFSEFFSRFTVPRSYSKWNSRLKCNLYYYRTNYFIMIVFVLGIGFLRKPLAIVAALLTGLSIAFLNDSFAVTFNEKVTRMVRQFSPHLAAKMRPPISPVIRGRPSSKKGIFICGWPRWVFVFAFSSASCILWLTSCSLLTVLWALGIALLAMVLHASFRSPNLKARLNTFREEFRAVWRNYSEL
;
A
#
# COMPACT_ATOMS: atom_id res chain seq x y z
N MET A 1 15.90 -3.55 -26.55
CA MET A 1 14.78 -2.59 -26.43
C MET A 1 15.12 -1.12 -26.69
N ASP A 2 14.49 -0.51 -27.70
CA ASP A 2 14.29 0.94 -27.79
C ASP A 2 13.08 1.33 -26.95
N TRP A 3 13.31 1.75 -25.71
CA TRP A 3 12.26 2.21 -24.79
C TRP A 3 11.43 3.41 -25.34
N GLY A 4 11.83 3.99 -26.48
CA GLY A 4 11.04 4.96 -27.21
C GLY A 4 9.70 4.40 -27.73
N ASN A 5 9.67 3.12 -28.12
CA ASN A 5 8.50 2.47 -28.73
C ASN A 5 7.57 1.78 -27.71
N VAL A 6 8.05 1.55 -26.48
CA VAL A 6 7.26 0.94 -25.41
C VAL A 6 6.14 1.89 -25.03
N THR A 7 4.88 1.46 -25.08
CA THR A 7 3.76 2.33 -24.69
C THR A 7 3.69 2.47 -23.16
N ALA A 8 2.89 3.42 -22.68
CA ALA A 8 2.67 3.55 -21.23
C ALA A 8 1.91 2.34 -20.68
N GLU A 9 1.01 1.77 -21.48
CA GLU A 9 0.20 0.59 -21.14
C GLU A 9 1.09 -0.64 -20.95
N ASP A 10 1.98 -0.92 -21.93
CA ASP A 10 2.94 -2.01 -21.84
C ASP A 10 3.81 -1.91 -20.57
N LEU A 11 4.21 -0.68 -20.21
CA LEU A 11 5.01 -0.46 -19.00
C LEU A 11 4.21 -0.73 -17.73
N VAL A 12 2.93 -0.33 -17.69
CA VAL A 12 2.06 -0.56 -16.54
C VAL A 12 1.78 -2.04 -16.37
N ASP A 13 1.49 -2.75 -17.44
CA ASP A 13 1.25 -4.19 -17.39
C ASP A 13 2.54 -4.94 -17.01
N ALA A 14 3.68 -4.56 -17.58
CA ALA A 14 4.97 -5.09 -17.18
C ALA A 14 5.36 -4.76 -15.73
N LEU A 15 4.79 -3.72 -15.11
CA LEU A 15 4.96 -3.40 -13.68
C LEU A 15 3.97 -4.18 -12.79
N ARG A 16 2.80 -4.56 -13.31
CA ARG A 16 1.79 -5.36 -12.59
C ARG A 16 2.20 -6.83 -12.48
N GLU A 17 2.78 -7.38 -13.54
CA GLU A 17 3.23 -8.78 -13.60
C GLU A 17 4.50 -9.06 -12.77
N VAL A 18 5.05 -8.04 -12.14
CA VAL A 18 6.30 -8.12 -11.40
C VAL A 18 6.16 -8.89 -10.10
N GLU A 19 7.04 -9.87 -9.91
CA GLU A 19 7.33 -10.43 -8.60
C GLU A 19 8.09 -9.42 -7.72
N TRP A 20 7.39 -8.90 -6.71
CA TRP A 20 7.91 -7.92 -5.74
C TRP A 20 8.93 -8.49 -4.74
N SER A 21 9.25 -9.78 -4.84
CA SER A 21 10.26 -10.50 -4.04
C SER A 21 11.70 -10.24 -4.50
N SER A 22 11.90 -9.57 -5.64
CA SER A 22 13.23 -9.26 -6.17
C SER A 22 13.99 -8.30 -5.23
N PRO A 23 15.23 -8.63 -4.83
CA PRO A 23 16.01 -7.78 -3.93
C PRO A 23 16.33 -6.43 -4.60
N PRO A 24 16.42 -5.34 -3.81
CA PRO A 24 16.76 -4.02 -4.33
C PRO A 24 18.17 -4.03 -4.95
N ARG A 25 18.36 -3.20 -5.97
CA ARG A 25 19.67 -3.03 -6.62
C ARG A 25 20.63 -2.30 -5.68
N PRO A 26 21.96 -2.54 -5.79
CA PRO A 26 22.94 -1.89 -4.94
C PRO A 26 22.83 -0.36 -4.99
N PHE A 27 22.93 0.31 -3.84
CA PHE A 27 22.84 1.78 -3.76
C PHE A 27 23.94 2.49 -4.54
N SER A 28 25.14 1.91 -4.63
CA SER A 28 26.24 2.42 -5.45
C SER A 28 25.88 2.44 -6.94
N GLU A 29 25.10 1.47 -7.41
CA GLU A 29 24.59 1.44 -8.78
C GLU A 29 23.44 2.46 -8.96
N PHE A 30 22.54 2.54 -7.97
CA PHE A 30 21.38 3.42 -7.99
C PHE A 30 21.76 4.90 -8.11
N PHE A 31 22.70 5.36 -7.29
CA PHE A 31 23.15 6.76 -7.26
C PHE A 31 24.39 7.04 -8.13
N SER A 32 24.80 6.11 -9.00
CA SER A 32 25.91 6.38 -9.93
C SER A 32 25.46 7.28 -11.10
N ARG A 33 26.33 8.16 -11.61
CA ARG A 33 26.18 8.92 -12.88
C ARG A 33 24.79 9.50 -13.19
N PHE A 34 24.69 10.82 -13.01
CA PHE A 34 23.56 11.64 -13.45
C PHE A 34 23.96 12.50 -14.65
N THR A 35 23.09 12.60 -15.65
CA THR A 35 23.32 13.40 -16.86
C THR A 35 22.01 14.03 -17.35
N VAL A 36 22.07 15.30 -17.76
CA VAL A 36 20.91 15.99 -18.34
C VAL A 36 20.59 15.38 -19.72
N PRO A 37 19.34 14.97 -19.98
CA PRO A 37 18.95 14.43 -21.27
C PRO A 37 18.93 15.53 -22.34
N ARG A 38 19.51 15.24 -23.50
CA ARG A 38 19.64 16.21 -24.61
C ARG A 38 18.39 16.36 -25.48
N SER A 39 17.42 15.45 -25.37
CA SER A 39 16.18 15.48 -26.15
C SER A 39 15.03 14.78 -25.42
N TYR A 40 13.79 15.15 -25.77
CA TYR A 40 12.58 14.57 -25.18
C TYR A 40 12.49 13.05 -25.39
N SER A 41 12.77 12.56 -26.61
CA SER A 41 12.79 11.13 -26.91
C SER A 41 13.80 10.36 -26.04
N LYS A 42 15.00 10.92 -25.83
CA LYS A 42 16.00 10.33 -24.93
C LYS A 42 15.56 10.39 -23.47
N TRP A 43 14.93 11.47 -23.03
CA TRP A 43 14.38 11.58 -21.68
C TRP A 43 13.30 10.52 -21.41
N ASN A 44 12.33 10.39 -22.33
CA ASN A 44 11.23 9.43 -22.21
C ASN A 44 11.75 7.98 -22.13
N SER A 45 12.69 7.63 -23.02
CA SER A 45 13.36 6.32 -23.00
C SER A 45 14.11 6.05 -21.67
N ARG A 46 14.81 7.06 -21.13
CA ARG A 46 15.51 6.96 -19.85
C ARG A 46 14.56 6.75 -18.68
N LEU A 47 13.48 7.53 -18.63
CA LEU A 47 12.50 7.46 -17.56
C LEU A 47 11.90 6.05 -17.49
N LYS A 48 11.41 5.51 -18.62
CA LYS A 48 10.83 4.16 -18.68
C LYS A 48 11.84 3.08 -18.29
N CYS A 49 13.05 3.13 -18.84
CA CYS A 49 14.11 2.16 -18.55
C CYS A 49 14.50 2.16 -17.07
N ASN A 50 14.74 3.34 -16.50
CA ASN A 50 15.14 3.47 -15.10
C ASN A 50 14.01 3.07 -14.15
N LEU A 51 12.77 3.47 -14.44
CA LEU A 51 11.58 3.12 -13.63
C LEU A 51 11.41 1.61 -13.53
N TYR A 52 11.53 0.90 -14.67
CA TYR A 52 11.44 -0.56 -14.71
C TYR A 52 12.60 -1.22 -13.97
N TYR A 53 13.83 -0.80 -14.25
CA TYR A 53 15.03 -1.46 -13.72
C TYR A 53 15.25 -1.25 -12.21
N TYR A 54 14.91 -0.07 -11.68
CA TYR A 54 15.08 0.30 -10.26
C TYR A 54 13.75 0.37 -9.49
N ARG A 55 12.68 -0.27 -9.99
CA ARG A 55 11.33 -0.26 -9.39
C ARG A 55 11.32 -0.46 -7.88
N THR A 56 12.04 -1.47 -7.37
CA THR A 56 12.11 -1.78 -5.93
C THR A 56 12.82 -0.68 -5.15
N ASN A 57 13.89 -0.10 -5.70
CA ASN A 57 14.61 1.00 -5.07
C ASN A 57 13.74 2.26 -4.99
N TYR A 58 12.98 2.57 -6.04
CA TYR A 58 12.03 3.68 -6.03
C TYR A 58 10.90 3.48 -5.03
N PHE A 59 10.37 2.26 -4.94
CA PHE A 59 9.37 1.92 -3.93
C PHE A 59 9.91 2.14 -2.51
N ILE A 60 11.11 1.63 -2.21
CA ILE A 60 11.78 1.84 -0.93
C ILE A 60 11.98 3.33 -0.65
N MET A 61 12.41 4.10 -1.66
CA MET A 61 12.60 5.54 -1.52
C MET A 61 11.30 6.28 -1.19
N ILE A 62 10.18 5.92 -1.85
CA ILE A 62 8.87 6.49 -1.53
C ILE A 62 8.47 6.14 -0.09
N VAL A 63 8.55 4.87 0.30
CA VAL A 63 8.21 4.41 1.64
C VAL A 63 9.07 5.10 2.69
N PHE A 64 10.36 5.32 2.41
CA PHE A 64 11.28 6.01 3.30
C PHE A 64 10.91 7.48 3.49
N VAL A 65 10.67 8.22 2.40
CA VAL A 65 10.27 9.64 2.46
C VAL A 65 8.91 9.80 3.15
N LEU A 66 7.94 8.93 2.84
CA LEU A 66 6.65 8.89 3.52
C LEU A 66 6.82 8.58 5.01
N GLY A 67 7.64 7.57 5.35
CA GLY A 67 7.93 7.18 6.72
C GLY A 67 8.50 8.33 7.54
N ILE A 68 9.44 9.09 6.99
CA ILE A 68 9.96 10.31 7.63
C ILE A 68 8.85 11.36 7.79
N GLY A 69 7.99 11.53 6.77
CA GLY A 69 6.84 12.43 6.83
C GLY A 69 5.88 12.11 7.98
N PHE A 70 5.57 10.82 8.17
CA PHE A 70 4.75 10.33 9.28
C PHE A 70 5.46 10.46 10.63
N LEU A 71 6.75 10.12 10.72
CA LEU A 71 7.52 10.21 11.97
C LEU A 71 7.64 11.65 12.49
N ARG A 72 7.65 12.65 11.59
CA ARG A 72 7.64 14.07 11.99
C ARG A 72 6.32 14.55 12.58
N LYS A 73 5.23 13.79 12.40
CA LYS A 73 3.88 14.15 12.84
C LYS A 73 3.26 12.97 13.59
N PRO A 74 3.52 12.80 14.90
CA PRO A 74 3.01 11.66 15.67
C PRO A 74 1.47 11.59 15.65
N LEU A 75 0.78 12.72 15.55
CA LEU A 75 -0.68 12.79 15.38
C LEU A 75 -1.15 12.15 14.07
N ALA A 76 -0.37 12.22 12.99
CA ALA A 76 -0.67 11.57 11.72
C ALA A 76 -0.64 10.04 11.85
N ILE A 77 0.25 9.51 12.69
CA ILE A 77 0.36 8.07 12.97
C ILE A 77 -0.90 7.60 13.72
N VAL A 78 -1.30 8.32 14.76
CA VAL A 78 -2.52 8.00 15.52
C VAL A 78 -3.76 8.11 14.63
N ALA A 79 -3.86 9.16 13.80
CA ALA A 79 -4.95 9.32 12.84
C ALA A 79 -5.00 8.15 11.83
N ALA A 80 -3.86 7.78 11.25
CA ALA A 80 -3.77 6.66 10.32
C ALA A 80 -4.13 5.31 10.97
N LEU A 81 -3.72 5.07 12.22
CA LEU A 81 -4.10 3.88 12.98
C LEU A 81 -5.61 3.84 13.23
N LEU A 82 -6.22 4.96 13.61
CA LEU A 82 -7.68 5.04 13.78
C LEU A 82 -8.43 4.84 12.46
N THR A 83 -7.94 5.41 11.36
CA THR A 83 -8.49 5.14 10.02
C THR A 83 -8.41 3.65 9.69
N GLY A 84 -7.25 3.03 9.90
CA GLY A 84 -7.01 1.60 9.67
C GLY A 84 -7.91 0.71 10.52
N LEU A 85 -8.10 1.04 11.81
CA LEU A 85 -9.02 0.33 12.70
C LEU A 85 -10.47 0.47 12.23
N SER A 86 -10.90 1.66 11.80
CA SER A 86 -12.24 1.87 11.26
C SER A 86 -12.49 0.98 10.03
N ILE A 87 -11.52 0.92 9.11
CA ILE A 87 -11.57 0.03 7.93
C ILE A 87 -11.56 -1.44 8.36
N ALA A 88 -10.73 -1.82 9.32
CA ALA A 88 -10.67 -3.20 9.82
C ALA A 88 -12.01 -3.64 10.44
N PHE A 89 -12.75 -2.74 11.10
CA PHE A 89 -14.09 -3.04 11.63
C PHE A 89 -15.16 -3.22 10.55
N LEU A 90 -14.92 -2.79 9.31
CA LEU A 90 -15.77 -3.14 8.16
C LEU A 90 -15.56 -4.59 7.72
N ASN A 91 -14.43 -5.22 8.10
CA ASN A 91 -14.17 -6.63 7.84
C ASN A 91 -14.85 -7.50 8.90
N ASP A 92 -15.76 -8.38 8.45
CA ASP A 92 -16.56 -9.25 9.32
C ASP A 92 -15.68 -10.16 10.20
N SER A 93 -14.65 -10.79 9.62
CA SER A 93 -13.74 -11.69 10.34
C SER A 93 -12.97 -10.97 11.44
N PHE A 94 -12.50 -9.75 11.16
CA PHE A 94 -11.79 -8.94 12.15
C PHE A 94 -12.73 -8.52 13.29
N ALA A 95 -13.91 -7.99 12.96
CA ALA A 95 -14.88 -7.51 13.95
C ALA A 95 -15.32 -8.62 14.92
N VAL A 96 -15.60 -9.82 14.42
CA VAL A 96 -15.98 -10.98 15.24
C VAL A 96 -14.83 -11.41 16.14
N THR A 97 -13.62 -11.58 15.58
CA THR A 97 -12.43 -11.98 16.33
C THR A 97 -12.09 -10.98 17.44
N PHE A 98 -12.18 -9.68 17.13
CA PHE A 98 -11.96 -8.61 18.10
C PHE A 98 -12.98 -8.68 19.25
N ASN A 99 -14.27 -8.80 18.93
CA ASN A 99 -15.33 -8.92 19.92
C ASN A 99 -15.13 -10.13 20.85
N GLU A 100 -14.76 -11.29 20.30
CA GLU A 100 -14.47 -12.48 21.10
C GLU A 100 -13.29 -12.26 22.06
N LYS A 101 -12.18 -11.70 21.57
CA LYS A 101 -11.00 -11.44 22.39
C LYS A 101 -11.31 -10.46 23.53
N VAL A 102 -11.99 -9.37 23.21
CA VAL A 102 -12.40 -8.37 24.22
C VAL A 102 -13.35 -8.99 25.23
N THR A 103 -14.36 -9.74 24.80
CA THR A 103 -15.30 -10.40 25.70
C THR A 103 -14.62 -11.43 26.61
N ARG A 104 -13.64 -12.19 26.08
CA ARG A 104 -12.84 -13.14 26.88
C ARG A 104 -11.99 -12.41 27.93
N MET A 105 -11.33 -11.32 27.55
CA MET A 105 -10.56 -10.48 28.47
C MET A 105 -11.46 -9.90 29.56
N VAL A 106 -12.58 -9.27 29.19
CA VAL A 106 -13.53 -8.70 30.15
C VAL A 106 -14.08 -9.78 31.07
N ARG A 107 -14.32 -10.99 30.58
CA ARG A 107 -14.79 -12.10 31.43
C ARG A 107 -13.78 -12.49 32.51
N GLN A 108 -12.48 -12.33 32.26
CA GLN A 108 -11.42 -12.56 33.25
C GLN A 108 -11.45 -11.49 34.36
N PHE A 109 -11.73 -10.23 34.02
CA PHE A 109 -11.78 -9.13 34.98
C PHE A 109 -13.12 -9.00 35.70
N SER A 110 -14.23 -9.13 34.98
CA SER A 110 -15.58 -8.99 35.50
C SER A 110 -16.58 -9.83 34.68
N PRO A 111 -17.02 -10.98 35.21
CA PRO A 111 -17.98 -11.84 34.52
C PRO A 111 -19.34 -11.15 34.30
N HIS A 112 -19.72 -10.23 35.21
CA HIS A 112 -20.98 -9.50 35.11
C HIS A 112 -20.98 -8.46 33.98
N LEU A 113 -19.84 -7.83 33.68
CA LEU A 113 -19.71 -6.93 32.52
C LEU A 113 -19.72 -7.72 31.20
N ALA A 114 -19.06 -8.87 31.16
CA ALA A 114 -19.08 -9.74 29.98
C ALA A 114 -20.49 -10.25 29.65
N ALA A 115 -21.34 -10.47 30.66
CA ALA A 115 -22.74 -10.83 30.45
C ALA A 115 -23.54 -9.70 29.77
N LYS A 116 -23.28 -8.44 30.13
CA LYS A 116 -23.93 -7.26 29.50
C LYS A 116 -23.47 -7.02 28.05
N MET A 117 -22.28 -7.47 27.68
CA MET A 117 -21.72 -7.32 26.32
C MET A 117 -22.25 -8.35 25.31
N ARG A 118 -23.07 -9.32 25.74
CA ARG A 118 -23.62 -10.32 24.82
C ARG A 118 -24.60 -9.66 23.84
N PRO A 119 -24.56 -10.03 22.55
CA PRO A 119 -25.53 -9.54 21.58
C PRO A 119 -26.95 -9.95 21.98
N PRO A 120 -27.97 -9.14 21.65
CA PRO A 120 -29.36 -9.49 21.91
C PRO A 120 -29.70 -10.82 21.25
N ILE A 121 -30.23 -11.76 22.03
CA ILE A 121 -30.61 -13.08 21.56
C ILE A 121 -31.81 -12.93 20.64
N SER A 122 -31.60 -13.05 19.33
CA SER A 122 -32.71 -13.25 18.41
C SER A 122 -33.20 -14.70 18.57
N PRO A 123 -34.49 -14.94 18.87
CA PRO A 123 -35.01 -16.29 18.99
C PRO A 123 -34.85 -16.99 17.64
N VAL A 124 -34.21 -18.16 17.66
CA VAL A 124 -34.05 -19.00 16.46
C VAL A 124 -35.40 -19.65 16.17
N ILE A 125 -36.15 -19.06 15.24
CA ILE A 125 -37.40 -19.64 14.74
C ILE A 125 -37.03 -20.74 13.74
N ARG A 126 -37.28 -22.00 14.12
CA ARG A 126 -37.04 -23.18 13.27
C ARG A 126 -37.82 -23.03 11.96
N GLY A 127 -37.12 -23.09 10.82
CA GLY A 127 -37.71 -23.02 9.48
C GLY A 127 -37.60 -21.68 8.74
N ARG A 128 -37.12 -20.60 9.38
CA ARG A 128 -36.89 -19.31 8.71
C ARG A 128 -35.41 -19.18 8.29
N PRO A 129 -35.10 -18.80 7.04
CA PRO A 129 -33.73 -18.48 6.66
C PRO A 129 -33.21 -17.37 7.58
N SER A 130 -32.05 -17.60 8.19
CA SER A 130 -31.43 -16.65 9.12
C SER A 130 -31.15 -15.34 8.36
N SER A 131 -31.93 -14.31 8.64
CA SER A 131 -31.61 -12.92 8.25
C SER A 131 -30.16 -12.64 8.62
N LYS A 132 -29.38 -12.05 7.68
CA LYS A 132 -27.95 -11.75 7.83
C LYS A 132 -27.67 -11.29 9.26
N LYS A 133 -26.96 -12.13 10.02
CA LYS A 133 -26.72 -11.93 11.45
C LYS A 133 -25.97 -10.60 11.61
N GLY A 134 -26.59 -9.63 12.29
CA GLY A 134 -25.93 -8.36 12.58
C GLY A 134 -24.66 -8.60 13.39
N ILE A 135 -23.56 -7.95 12.99
CA ILE A 135 -22.29 -8.05 13.72
C ILE A 135 -22.29 -7.01 14.83
N PHE A 136 -22.16 -7.50 16.07
CA PHE A 136 -22.09 -6.70 17.28
C PHE A 136 -20.69 -6.78 17.88
N ILE A 137 -20.21 -5.64 18.35
CA ILE A 137 -18.95 -5.50 19.07
C ILE A 137 -19.31 -4.98 20.46
N CYS A 138 -18.97 -5.74 21.51
CA CYS A 138 -19.26 -5.42 22.90
C CYS A 138 -20.74 -5.07 23.18
N GLY A 139 -21.68 -5.69 22.46
CA GLY A 139 -23.13 -5.45 22.59
C GLY A 139 -23.70 -4.31 21.73
N TRP A 140 -22.85 -3.52 21.06
CA TRP A 140 -23.26 -2.43 20.19
C TRP A 140 -23.08 -2.82 18.71
N PRO A 141 -23.89 -2.27 17.78
CA PRO A 141 -23.71 -2.56 16.36
C PRO A 141 -22.37 -2.01 15.87
N ARG A 142 -21.70 -2.75 14.97
CA ARG A 142 -20.36 -2.40 14.45
C ARG A 142 -20.22 -0.96 13.96
N TRP A 143 -21.30 -0.39 13.42
CA TRP A 143 -21.32 0.96 12.86
C TRP A 143 -20.96 2.03 13.90
N VAL A 144 -21.29 1.82 15.17
CA VAL A 144 -20.94 2.78 16.23
C VAL A 144 -19.43 2.90 16.36
N PHE A 145 -18.71 1.77 16.34
CA PHE A 145 -17.24 1.78 16.38
C PHE A 145 -16.65 2.37 15.10
N VAL A 146 -17.17 1.97 13.93
CA VAL A 146 -16.72 2.50 12.63
C VAL A 146 -16.85 4.02 12.60
N PHE A 147 -18.02 4.56 12.97
CA PHE A 147 -18.28 6.00 13.00
C PHE A 147 -17.46 6.72 14.07
N ALA A 148 -17.30 6.14 15.27
CA ALA A 148 -16.50 6.75 16.33
C ALA A 148 -15.01 6.84 15.95
N PHE A 149 -14.42 5.76 15.44
CA PHE A 149 -13.02 5.77 14.99
C PHE A 149 -12.83 6.63 13.75
N SER A 150 -13.79 6.63 12.82
CA SER A 150 -13.76 7.48 11.62
C SER A 150 -13.88 8.96 11.98
N SER A 151 -14.78 9.35 12.88
CA SER A 151 -14.95 10.73 13.30
C SER A 151 -13.73 11.26 14.05
N ALA A 152 -13.22 10.50 15.02
CA ALA A 152 -11.98 10.85 15.73
C ALA A 152 -10.80 10.94 14.77
N SER A 153 -10.67 10.01 13.82
CA SER A 153 -9.65 10.07 12.78
C SER A 153 -9.79 11.31 11.91
N CYS A 154 -11.00 11.65 11.48
CA CYS A 154 -11.29 12.82 10.65
C CYS A 154 -10.92 14.12 11.38
N ILE A 155 -11.32 14.25 12.64
CA ILE A 155 -10.96 15.39 13.49
C ILE A 155 -9.44 15.49 13.60
N LEU A 156 -8.73 14.39 13.86
CA LEU A 156 -7.27 14.40 13.95
C LEU A 156 -6.62 14.82 12.62
N TRP A 157 -7.12 14.33 11.48
CA TRP A 157 -6.62 14.71 10.16
C TRP A 157 -6.82 16.20 9.85
N LEU A 158 -8.01 16.73 10.16
CA LEU A 158 -8.39 18.12 9.88
C LEU A 158 -7.73 19.13 10.82
N THR A 159 -7.68 18.84 12.12
CA THR A 159 -7.13 19.77 13.12
C THR A 159 -5.60 19.87 13.08
N SER A 160 -4.92 18.81 12.67
CA SER A 160 -3.45 18.76 12.69
C SER A 160 -2.77 19.17 11.38
N CYS A 161 -3.54 19.46 10.32
CA CYS A 161 -3.04 19.62 8.94
C CYS A 161 -2.12 18.45 8.50
N SER A 162 -2.22 17.30 9.15
CA SER A 162 -1.36 16.15 8.89
C SER A 162 -1.63 15.56 7.51
N LEU A 163 -2.87 15.66 7.03
CA LEU A 163 -3.23 15.17 5.70
C LEU A 163 -2.44 15.91 4.62
N LEU A 164 -2.39 17.24 4.71
CA LEU A 164 -1.62 18.07 3.80
C LEU A 164 -0.12 17.76 3.87
N THR A 165 0.40 17.51 5.08
CA THR A 165 1.82 17.14 5.28
C THR A 165 2.14 15.79 4.62
N VAL A 166 1.27 14.80 4.76
CA VAL A 166 1.43 13.47 4.13
C VAL A 166 1.30 13.58 2.61
N LEU A 167 0.37 14.37 2.11
CA LEU A 167 0.23 14.64 0.66
C LEU A 167 1.47 15.34 0.10
N TRP A 168 2.03 16.32 0.80
CA TRP A 168 3.30 16.93 0.43
C TRP A 168 4.45 15.93 0.45
N ALA A 169 4.53 15.07 1.47
CA ALA A 169 5.56 14.03 1.54
C ALA A 169 5.44 13.04 0.36
N LEU A 170 4.21 12.66 -0.01
CA LEU A 170 3.95 11.84 -1.20
C LEU A 170 4.36 12.57 -2.48
N GLY A 171 3.97 13.84 -2.63
CA GLY A 171 4.35 14.66 -3.78
C GLY A 171 5.86 14.81 -3.92
N ILE A 172 6.58 15.07 -2.82
CA ILE A 172 8.05 15.14 -2.79
C ILE A 172 8.67 13.79 -3.15
N ALA A 173 8.13 12.68 -2.63
CA ALA A 173 8.61 11.34 -2.94
C ALA A 173 8.45 10.98 -4.43
N LEU A 174 7.29 11.28 -5.01
CA LEU A 174 7.02 11.07 -6.44
C LEU A 174 7.88 11.99 -7.31
N LEU A 175 8.03 13.25 -6.92
CA LEU A 175 8.90 14.19 -7.62
C LEU A 175 10.36 13.73 -7.59
N ALA A 176 10.87 13.32 -6.42
CA ALA A 176 12.21 12.77 -6.28
C ALA A 176 12.42 11.53 -7.16
N MET A 177 11.41 10.65 -7.27
CA MET A 177 11.47 9.47 -8.14
C MET A 177 11.57 9.89 -9.60
N VAL A 178 10.69 10.78 -10.06
CA VAL A 178 10.68 11.25 -11.44
C VAL A 178 11.98 11.95 -11.78
N LEU A 179 12.49 12.83 -10.91
CA LEU A 179 13.76 13.53 -11.10
C LEU A 179 14.93 12.54 -11.15
N HIS A 180 15.01 11.60 -10.22
CA HIS A 180 16.05 10.59 -10.20
C HIS A 180 15.99 9.74 -11.47
N ALA A 181 14.82 9.23 -11.86
CA ALA A 181 14.64 8.44 -13.09
C ALA A 181 14.96 9.24 -14.36
N SER A 182 14.70 10.54 -14.37
CA SER A 182 14.96 11.43 -15.50
C SER A 182 16.45 11.71 -15.73
N PHE A 183 17.18 12.00 -14.65
CA PHE A 183 18.59 12.40 -14.73
C PHE A 183 19.55 11.21 -14.67
N ARG A 184 19.11 10.07 -14.14
CA ARG A 184 19.96 8.88 -14.06
C ARG A 184 20.34 8.40 -15.46
N SER A 185 21.64 8.28 -15.73
CA SER A 185 22.08 7.76 -17.03
C SER A 185 21.72 6.28 -17.17
N PRO A 186 21.16 5.83 -18.30
CA PRO A 186 20.74 4.45 -18.48
C PRO A 186 21.96 3.52 -18.39
N ASN A 187 21.88 2.50 -17.54
CA ASN A 187 22.98 1.57 -17.30
C ASN A 187 23.08 0.56 -18.47
N LEU A 188 24.30 0.27 -18.94
CA LEU A 188 24.54 -0.77 -19.93
C LEU A 188 24.06 -2.14 -19.42
N LYS A 189 24.23 -2.39 -18.11
CA LYS A 189 23.72 -3.58 -17.41
C LYS A 189 22.19 -3.66 -17.40
N ALA A 190 21.50 -2.52 -17.32
CA ALA A 190 20.06 -2.47 -17.43
C ALA A 190 19.61 -2.86 -18.84
N ARG A 191 20.26 -2.31 -19.88
CA ARG A 191 19.98 -2.69 -21.28
C ARG A 191 20.26 -4.17 -21.54
N LEU A 192 21.39 -4.69 -21.05
CA LEU A 192 21.77 -6.12 -21.17
C LEU A 192 20.79 -7.05 -20.47
N ASN A 193 20.28 -6.68 -19.29
CA ASN A 193 19.27 -7.49 -18.60
C ASN A 193 17.95 -7.54 -19.37
N THR A 194 17.53 -6.42 -19.95
CA THR A 194 16.35 -6.39 -20.85
C THR A 194 16.56 -7.30 -22.05
N PHE A 195 17.73 -7.24 -22.71
CA PHE A 195 18.04 -8.18 -23.79
C PHE A 195 18.03 -9.64 -23.31
N ARG A 196 18.60 -9.92 -22.13
CA ARG A 196 18.60 -11.29 -21.55
C ARG A 196 17.19 -11.80 -21.29
N GLU A 197 16.25 -10.94 -20.91
CA GLU A 197 14.84 -11.28 -20.69
C GLU A 197 14.09 -11.49 -22.01
N GLU A 198 14.31 -10.62 -23.01
CA GLU A 198 13.80 -10.80 -24.38
C GLU A 198 14.26 -12.15 -24.95
N PHE A 199 15.56 -12.46 -24.87
CA PHE A 199 16.10 -13.77 -25.28
C PHE A 199 15.46 -14.92 -24.52
N ARG A 200 15.25 -14.80 -23.21
CA ARG A 200 14.61 -15.85 -22.40
C ARG A 200 13.12 -16.03 -22.73
N ALA A 201 12.44 -14.96 -23.16
CA ALA A 201 11.05 -15.02 -23.59
C ALA A 201 10.92 -15.67 -24.97
N VAL A 202 11.76 -15.28 -25.94
CA VAL A 202 11.84 -15.92 -27.26
C VAL A 202 12.18 -17.41 -27.13
N TRP A 203 13.16 -17.75 -26.30
CA TRP A 203 13.55 -19.15 -26.08
C TRP A 203 12.44 -19.99 -25.44
N ARG A 204 11.67 -19.44 -24.50
CA ARG A 204 10.50 -20.12 -23.91
C ARG A 204 9.42 -20.41 -24.95
N ASN A 205 9.13 -19.45 -25.83
CA ASN A 205 8.18 -19.66 -26.92
C ASN A 205 8.64 -20.75 -27.91
N TYR A 206 9.95 -20.89 -28.15
CA TYR A 206 10.49 -21.98 -28.97
C TYR A 206 10.45 -23.35 -28.28
N SER A 207 10.54 -23.41 -26.95
CA SER A 207 10.47 -24.67 -26.20
C SER A 207 9.06 -25.21 -25.96
N GLU A 208 8.03 -24.38 -26.18
CA GLU A 208 6.61 -24.75 -26.08
C GLU A 208 5.99 -25.18 -27.42
N LEU A 209 6.77 -25.12 -28.51
CA LEU A 209 6.46 -25.68 -29.84
C LEU A 209 7.02 -27.09 -29.99
#